data_AF-A0A419HFL8-F1
#
_entry.id   AF-A0A419HFL8-F1
#
_cell.length_a   1.000
_cell.length_b   1.000
_cell.length_c   1.000
_cell.angle_alpha   90.00
_cell.angle_beta   90.00
_cell.angle_gamma   90.00
#
_symmetry.space_group_name_H-M   'P 1'
#
loop_
_entity.id
_entity.type
_entity.pdbx_description
1 polymer ?
#
loop_
_entity_poly.entity_id
_entity_poly.type
_entity_poly.pdbx_seq_one_letter_code
_entity_poly.pdbx_strand_id
1 'polypeptide(L)'
;MTLHPGAWWLWGLLLAVAASRTTNPLLLGLVIAVAGLVAVACRTEAPWADAYGVFLKLGLLIIALRVVFHVLLGGITGETVLFTLPEIPLPSWAKGIRLGGPVSAEGLLFALYQGLQLATLLGCIGAVNALANPKRALRSMPAALYEVSVAVVVALTTAPQLVASAKAVRKARRLRGDGARGWRALRTLLVPVLEDALDRSLALAAAMDSRGYGRTASVPAGTRRLTSALVLAGLIGLCVGIYGLLDGQASPYVTFGLLLAGAGLAIAGLRLGAKRVPRTRYRPDPWRWQESVVAGSGAIAAAATVFVSASGGSGLVMSVVPIEVPTLPLIPALGVLVALAPIAVRTR
;
A
#
# COMPACT_ATOMS: atom_id res chain seq x y z
N MET A 1 6.33 0.49 23.39
CA MET A 1 7.59 0.62 22.63
C MET A 1 7.29 0.90 21.17
N THR A 2 8.04 1.76 20.48
CA THR A 2 7.76 2.12 19.08
C THR A 2 8.60 1.26 18.13
N LEU A 3 8.03 0.16 17.62
CA LEU A 3 8.67 -0.71 16.62
C LEU A 3 9.13 0.08 15.37
N HIS A 4 10.17 -0.41 14.71
CA HIS A 4 10.64 0.19 13.45
C HIS A 4 9.51 0.21 12.39
N PRO A 5 9.20 1.35 11.75
CA PRO A 5 8.10 1.45 10.78
C PRO A 5 8.22 0.48 9.60
N GLY A 6 9.45 0.20 9.17
CA GLY A 6 9.72 -0.79 8.13
C GLY A 6 9.25 -2.20 8.47
N ALA A 7 9.25 -2.60 9.75
CA ALA A 7 8.76 -3.92 10.16
C ALA A 7 7.24 -4.04 9.96
N TRP A 8 6.49 -2.98 10.28
CA TRP A 8 5.05 -2.93 10.02
C TRP A 8 4.72 -2.97 8.53
N TRP A 9 5.47 -2.20 7.72
CA TRP A 9 5.32 -2.23 6.26
C TRP A 9 5.61 -3.61 5.69
N LEU A 10 6.71 -4.26 6.10
CA LEU A 10 7.02 -5.62 5.65
C LEU A 10 5.92 -6.60 6.08
N TRP A 11 5.49 -6.58 7.34
CA TRP A 11 4.44 -7.46 7.84
C TRP A 11 3.12 -7.29 7.07
N GLY A 12 2.65 -6.06 6.85
CA GLY A 12 1.40 -5.81 6.15
C GLY A 12 1.49 -6.09 4.65
N LEU A 13 2.63 -5.84 4.01
CA LEU A 13 2.86 -6.23 2.61
C LEU A 13 2.89 -7.75 2.45
N LEU A 14 3.48 -8.47 3.40
CA LEU A 14 3.50 -9.94 3.40
C LEU A 14 2.10 -10.53 3.62
N LEU A 15 1.29 -9.94 4.50
CA LEU A 15 -0.14 -10.28 4.60
C LEU A 15 -0.93 -9.95 3.33
N ALA A 16 -0.61 -8.85 2.65
CA ALA A 16 -1.21 -8.54 1.35
C ALA A 16 -0.81 -9.57 0.27
N VAL A 17 0.43 -10.08 0.28
CA VAL A 17 0.84 -11.21 -0.57
C VAL A 17 0.03 -12.46 -0.27
N ALA A 18 -0.23 -12.75 1.01
CA ALA A 18 -1.10 -13.87 1.39
C ALA A 18 -2.54 -13.70 0.86
N ALA A 19 -3.12 -12.50 1.03
CA ALA A 19 -4.47 -12.19 0.57
C ALA A 19 -4.61 -12.18 -0.97
N SER A 20 -3.57 -11.80 -1.71
CA SER A 20 -3.62 -11.80 -3.19
C SER A 20 -3.65 -13.21 -3.79
N ARG A 21 -3.34 -14.25 -3.01
CA ARG A 21 -3.34 -15.66 -3.43
C ARG A 21 -4.62 -16.42 -3.13
N THR A 22 -5.62 -15.77 -2.55
CA THR A 22 -6.85 -16.45 -2.14
C THR A 22 -8.09 -15.63 -2.45
N THR A 23 -9.14 -16.32 -2.87
CA THR A 23 -10.51 -15.80 -2.96
C THR A 23 -11.43 -16.44 -1.91
N ASN A 24 -10.85 -17.24 -0.99
CA ASN A 24 -11.60 -17.90 0.07
C ASN A 24 -12.06 -16.88 1.12
N PRO A 25 -13.37 -16.70 1.32
CA PRO A 25 -13.90 -15.67 2.21
C PRO A 25 -13.53 -15.90 3.69
N LEU A 26 -13.36 -17.15 4.12
CA LEU A 26 -12.97 -17.45 5.50
C LEU A 26 -11.53 -17.04 5.78
N LEU A 27 -10.62 -17.33 4.84
CA LEU A 27 -9.21 -16.97 4.97
C LEU A 27 -9.01 -15.45 4.84
N LEU A 28 -9.72 -14.80 3.92
CA LEU A 28 -9.71 -13.33 3.79
C LEU A 28 -10.27 -12.65 5.04
N GLY A 29 -11.39 -13.16 5.57
CA GLY A 29 -11.95 -12.71 6.85
C GLY A 29 -10.98 -12.88 8.02
N LEU A 30 -10.24 -14.00 8.07
CA LEU A 30 -9.20 -14.23 9.07
C LEU A 30 -8.05 -13.21 8.95
N VAL A 31 -7.59 -12.90 7.73
CA VAL A 31 -6.56 -11.88 7.50
C VAL A 31 -7.04 -10.51 7.97
N ILE A 32 -8.29 -10.12 7.64
CA ILE A 32 -8.88 -8.87 8.12
C ILE A 32 -8.93 -8.86 9.65
N ALA A 33 -9.40 -9.95 10.27
CA ALA A 33 -9.51 -10.06 11.72
C ALA A 33 -8.13 -9.95 12.41
N VAL A 34 -7.12 -10.68 11.93
CA VAL A 34 -5.74 -10.59 12.45
C VAL A 34 -5.17 -9.19 12.25
N ALA A 35 -5.34 -8.61 11.07
CA ALA A 35 -4.89 -7.25 10.78
C ALA A 35 -5.54 -6.22 11.70
N GLY A 36 -6.84 -6.34 11.94
CA GLY A 36 -7.61 -5.47 12.81
C GLY A 36 -7.26 -5.64 14.28
N LEU A 37 -7.10 -6.89 14.75
CA LEU A 37 -6.67 -7.18 16.10
C LEU A 37 -5.28 -6.60 16.38
N VAL A 38 -4.31 -6.79 15.48
CA VAL A 38 -2.99 -6.19 15.61
C VAL A 38 -3.06 -4.67 15.52
N ALA A 39 -3.86 -4.10 14.60
CA ALA A 39 -4.04 -2.66 14.51
C ALA A 39 -4.59 -2.06 15.81
N VAL A 40 -5.63 -2.65 16.39
CA VAL A 40 -6.23 -2.18 17.65
C VAL A 40 -5.31 -2.42 18.84
N ALA A 41 -4.68 -3.60 18.90
CA ALA A 41 -3.84 -4.01 20.02
C ALA A 41 -2.43 -3.42 19.98
N CYS A 42 -1.95 -2.88 18.85
CA CYS A 42 -0.62 -2.30 18.69
C CYS A 42 -0.63 -0.82 18.28
N ARG A 43 -1.79 -0.20 18.00
CA ARG A 43 -1.85 1.25 17.71
C ARG A 43 -1.36 2.08 18.88
N THR A 44 -0.73 3.20 18.53
CA THR A 44 -0.38 4.29 19.45
C THR A 44 -1.46 5.35 19.40
N GLU A 45 -1.70 6.08 20.50
CA GLU A 45 -2.64 7.22 20.50
C GLU A 45 -2.09 8.33 19.60
N ALA A 46 -2.58 8.35 18.35
CA ALA A 46 -2.14 9.29 17.34
C ALA A 46 -3.30 9.59 16.37
N PRO A 47 -3.30 10.74 15.68
CA PRO A 47 -4.38 11.11 14.75
C PRO A 47 -4.59 10.12 13.60
N TRP A 48 -3.58 9.32 13.25
CA TRP A 48 -3.65 8.29 12.22
C TRP A 48 -4.09 6.91 12.74
N ALA A 49 -4.31 6.76 14.05
CA ALA A 49 -4.67 5.48 14.68
C ALA A 49 -6.04 4.94 14.23
N ASP A 50 -6.91 5.82 13.71
CA ASP A 50 -8.21 5.45 13.15
C ASP A 50 -8.18 5.22 11.63
N ALA A 51 -7.00 5.28 11.00
CA ALA A 51 -6.85 5.02 9.57
C ALA A 51 -7.44 3.65 9.18
N TYR A 52 -7.23 2.62 10.00
CA TYR A 52 -7.74 1.28 9.72
C TYR A 52 -9.27 1.26 9.47
N GLY A 53 -10.05 1.99 10.29
CA GLY A 53 -11.49 2.07 10.11
C GLY A 53 -11.91 2.77 8.81
N VAL A 54 -11.15 3.78 8.36
CA VAL A 54 -11.38 4.45 7.06
C VAL A 54 -11.13 3.48 5.90
N PHE A 55 -10.04 2.73 5.95
CA PHE A 55 -9.70 1.74 4.93
C PHE A 55 -10.72 0.59 4.87
N LEU A 56 -11.26 0.14 6.00
CA LEU A 56 -12.34 -0.86 6.02
C LEU A 56 -13.65 -0.31 5.42
N LYS A 57 -14.02 0.95 5.70
CA LYS A 57 -15.18 1.59 5.08
C LYS A 57 -15.02 1.71 3.57
N LEU A 58 -13.82 2.06 3.09
CA LEU A 58 -13.49 2.06 1.66
C LEU A 58 -13.55 0.65 1.08
N GLY A 59 -13.08 -0.37 1.81
CA GLY A 59 -13.19 -1.77 1.39
C GLY A 59 -14.64 -2.21 1.23
N LEU A 60 -15.50 -1.85 2.18
CA LEU A 60 -16.95 -2.10 2.10
C LEU A 60 -17.58 -1.39 0.89
N LEU A 61 -17.17 -0.14 0.63
CA LEU A 61 -17.60 0.59 -0.56
C LEU A 61 -17.17 -0.12 -1.86
N ILE A 62 -15.95 -0.66 -1.92
CA ILE A 62 -15.46 -1.43 -3.08
C ILE A 62 -16.30 -2.70 -3.27
N ILE A 63 -16.62 -3.43 -2.20
CA ILE A 63 -17.49 -4.61 -2.27
C ILE A 63 -18.86 -4.22 -2.81
N ALA A 64 -19.48 -3.19 -2.23
CA ALA A 64 -20.79 -2.70 -2.66
C ALA A 64 -20.78 -2.28 -4.13
N LEU A 65 -19.78 -1.49 -4.54
CA LEU A 65 -19.63 -1.04 -5.91
C LEU A 65 -19.44 -2.21 -6.88
N ARG A 66 -18.68 -3.22 -6.50
CA ARG A 66 -18.43 -4.42 -7.32
C ARG A 66 -19.68 -5.28 -7.47
N VAL A 67 -20.45 -5.45 -6.39
CA VAL A 67 -21.75 -6.13 -6.43
C VAL A 67 -22.74 -5.36 -7.30
N VAL A 68 -22.85 -4.04 -7.13
CA VAL A 68 -23.74 -3.19 -7.93
C VAL A 68 -23.35 -3.24 -9.41
N PHE A 69 -22.06 -3.11 -9.74
CA PHE A 69 -21.61 -3.22 -11.12
C PHE A 69 -21.86 -4.61 -11.71
N HIS A 70 -21.69 -5.67 -10.95
CA HIS A 70 -22.01 -7.02 -11.41
C HIS A 70 -23.51 -7.20 -11.69
N VAL A 71 -24.38 -6.67 -10.83
CA VAL A 71 -25.84 -6.69 -11.02
C VAL A 71 -26.26 -5.86 -12.24
N LEU A 72 -25.62 -4.72 -12.48
CA LEU A 72 -25.99 -3.80 -13.57
C LEU A 72 -25.41 -4.20 -14.93
N LEU A 73 -24.15 -4.63 -14.99
CA LEU A 73 -23.41 -4.90 -16.23
C LEU A 73 -23.47 -6.39 -16.64
N GLY A 74 -24.13 -7.22 -15.84
CA GLY A 74 -24.09 -8.67 -15.96
C GLY A 74 -22.70 -9.24 -15.69
N GLY A 75 -22.59 -10.56 -15.75
CA GLY A 75 -21.31 -11.25 -15.54
C GLY A 75 -21.44 -12.75 -15.73
N ILE A 76 -20.72 -13.51 -14.90
CA ILE A 76 -20.77 -14.97 -14.90
C ILE A 76 -22.21 -15.42 -14.62
N THR A 77 -22.82 -16.09 -15.60
CA THR A 77 -24.10 -16.77 -15.44
C THR A 77 -23.87 -18.18 -14.94
N GLY A 78 -24.38 -18.48 -13.75
CA GLY A 78 -24.48 -19.85 -13.23
C GLY A 78 -25.89 -20.42 -13.35
N GLU A 79 -26.08 -21.62 -12.79
CA GLU A 79 -27.34 -22.37 -12.88
C GLU A 79 -28.43 -21.78 -11.97
N THR A 80 -28.06 -21.14 -10.85
CA THR A 80 -28.99 -20.64 -9.84
C THR A 80 -29.34 -19.17 -10.05
N VAL A 81 -30.37 -18.90 -10.86
CA VAL A 81 -30.86 -17.53 -11.08
C VAL A 81 -31.70 -17.06 -9.89
N LEU A 82 -31.31 -15.95 -9.26
CA LEU A 82 -32.05 -15.35 -8.15
C LEU A 82 -33.16 -14.42 -8.64
N PHE A 83 -32.84 -13.53 -9.58
CA PHE A 83 -33.78 -12.58 -10.16
C PHE A 83 -33.29 -12.09 -11.52
N THR A 84 -34.21 -11.64 -12.38
CA THR A 84 -33.92 -11.14 -13.72
C THR A 84 -34.19 -9.65 -13.79
N LEU A 85 -33.18 -8.86 -14.19
CA LEU A 85 -33.38 -7.45 -14.52
C LEU A 85 -33.80 -7.33 -15.99
N PRO A 86 -34.70 -6.39 -16.33
CA PRO A 86 -35.06 -6.13 -17.71
C PRO A 86 -33.82 -5.76 -18.53
N GLU A 87 -33.55 -6.53 -19.58
CA GLU A 87 -32.41 -6.29 -20.47
C GLU A 87 -32.69 -5.06 -21.34
N ILE A 88 -31.80 -4.08 -21.30
CA ILE A 88 -31.86 -2.94 -22.20
C ILE A 88 -30.99 -3.28 -23.42
N PRO A 89 -31.56 -3.41 -24.63
CA PRO A 89 -30.79 -3.71 -25.83
C PRO A 89 -29.83 -2.55 -26.10
N LEU A 90 -28.54 -2.79 -25.90
CA LEU A 90 -27.49 -1.82 -26.17
C LEU A 90 -27.22 -1.73 -27.68
N PRO A 91 -26.84 -0.55 -28.21
CA PRO A 91 -26.52 -0.39 -29.62
C PRO A 91 -25.32 -1.25 -30.03
N SER A 92 -25.18 -1.51 -31.34
CA SER A 92 -24.20 -2.45 -31.91
C SER A 92 -22.73 -2.19 -31.53
N TRP A 93 -22.37 -0.96 -31.15
CA TRP A 93 -21.03 -0.58 -30.68
C TRP A 93 -20.73 -1.01 -29.22
N ALA A 94 -21.75 -1.41 -28.45
CA ALA A 94 -21.64 -1.81 -27.04
C ALA A 94 -22.06 -3.29 -26.81
N LYS A 95 -21.98 -4.16 -27.83
CA LYS A 95 -22.36 -5.59 -27.77
C LYS A 95 -21.59 -6.43 -26.73
N GLY A 96 -20.49 -5.91 -26.16
CA GLY A 96 -19.72 -6.57 -25.11
C GLY A 96 -20.19 -6.30 -23.68
N ILE A 97 -21.14 -5.39 -23.48
CA ILE A 97 -21.67 -5.02 -22.16
C ILE A 97 -23.17 -5.31 -22.19
N ARG A 98 -23.70 -6.02 -21.19
CA ARG A 98 -25.14 -6.26 -21.05
C ARG A 98 -25.64 -5.38 -19.91
N LEU A 99 -26.62 -4.52 -20.16
CA LEU A 99 -27.27 -3.76 -19.08
C LEU A 99 -28.48 -4.56 -18.60
N GLY A 100 -28.40 -5.10 -17.38
CA GLY A 100 -29.39 -6.01 -16.82
C GLY A 100 -29.16 -7.48 -17.23
N GLY A 101 -30.20 -8.31 -17.08
CA GLY A 101 -30.16 -9.76 -17.33
C GLY A 101 -30.33 -10.62 -16.06
N PRO A 102 -30.20 -11.95 -16.17
CA PRO A 102 -30.31 -12.86 -15.03
C PRO A 102 -29.14 -12.68 -14.06
N VAL A 103 -29.46 -12.32 -12.81
CA VAL A 103 -28.49 -12.27 -11.70
C VAL A 103 -28.46 -13.64 -11.04
N SER A 104 -27.35 -14.35 -11.21
CA SER A 104 -27.16 -15.68 -10.62
C SER A 104 -26.45 -15.58 -9.26
N ALA A 105 -26.71 -16.56 -8.39
CA ALA A 105 -26.07 -16.65 -7.08
C ALA A 105 -24.54 -16.82 -7.22
N GLU A 106 -24.11 -17.59 -8.23
CA GLU A 106 -22.71 -17.84 -8.57
C GLU A 106 -21.97 -16.56 -8.95
N GLY A 107 -22.58 -15.74 -9.82
CA GLY A 107 -22.02 -14.45 -10.21
C GLY A 107 -21.91 -13.47 -9.05
N LEU A 108 -22.95 -13.43 -8.19
CA LEU A 108 -22.94 -12.59 -7.00
C LEU A 108 -21.85 -13.00 -6.00
N LEU A 109 -21.68 -14.31 -5.75
CA LEU A 109 -20.61 -14.84 -4.92
C LEU A 109 -19.22 -14.54 -5.51
N PHE A 110 -19.06 -14.66 -6.83
CA PHE A 110 -17.81 -14.31 -7.50
C PHE A 110 -17.46 -12.83 -7.30
N ALA A 111 -18.42 -11.93 -7.52
CA ALA A 111 -18.25 -10.50 -7.33
C ALA A 111 -17.92 -10.18 -5.86
N LEU A 112 -18.59 -10.84 -4.92
CA LEU A 112 -18.36 -10.70 -3.49
C LEU A 112 -16.96 -11.16 -3.08
N TYR A 113 -16.52 -12.35 -3.50
CA TYR A 113 -15.19 -12.91 -3.16
C TYR A 113 -14.06 -12.05 -3.72
N GLN A 114 -14.19 -11.60 -4.97
CA GLN A 114 -13.22 -10.70 -5.57
C GLN A 114 -13.22 -9.31 -4.91
N GLY A 115 -14.40 -8.80 -4.54
CA GLY A 115 -14.53 -7.55 -3.78
C GLY A 115 -13.89 -7.66 -2.41
N LEU A 116 -14.12 -8.78 -1.71
CA LEU A 116 -13.56 -9.07 -0.40
C LEU A 116 -12.03 -9.21 -0.47
N GLN A 117 -11.49 -9.78 -1.55
CA GLN A 117 -10.05 -9.85 -1.78
C GLN A 117 -9.44 -8.45 -1.86
N LEU A 118 -10.02 -7.56 -2.68
CA LEU A 118 -9.59 -6.16 -2.77
C LEU A 118 -9.73 -5.41 -1.44
N ALA A 119 -10.85 -5.62 -0.74
CA ALA A 119 -11.08 -5.02 0.58
C ALA A 119 -10.04 -5.50 1.61
N THR A 120 -9.62 -6.77 1.55
CA THR A 120 -8.60 -7.33 2.42
C THR A 120 -7.22 -6.72 2.14
N LEU A 121 -6.84 -6.59 0.86
CA LEU A 121 -5.62 -5.90 0.45
C LEU A 121 -5.59 -4.46 0.97
N LEU A 122 -6.73 -3.76 0.84
CA LEU A 122 -6.89 -2.40 1.36
C LEU A 122 -6.83 -2.38 2.90
N GLY A 123 -7.41 -3.38 3.58
CA GLY A 123 -7.32 -3.57 5.02
C GLY A 123 -5.89 -3.75 5.52
N CYS A 124 -5.06 -4.54 4.83
CA CYS A 124 -3.64 -4.69 5.13
C CYS A 124 -2.90 -3.33 5.06
N ILE A 125 -3.14 -2.55 4.01
CA ILE A 125 -2.57 -1.19 3.87
C ILE A 125 -3.07 -0.26 4.99
N GLY A 126 -4.36 -0.34 5.32
CA GLY A 126 -4.96 0.41 6.42
C GLY A 126 -4.32 0.08 7.77
N ALA A 127 -4.02 -1.20 8.03
CA ALA A 127 -3.39 -1.64 9.26
C ALA A 127 -1.96 -1.08 9.38
N VAL A 128 -1.18 -1.14 8.30
CA VAL A 128 0.16 -0.54 8.26
C VAL A 128 0.10 0.97 8.51
N ASN A 129 -0.82 1.69 7.89
CA ASN A 129 -0.97 3.14 8.08
C ASN A 129 -1.41 3.51 9.51
N ALA A 130 -2.18 2.65 10.18
CA ALA A 130 -2.54 2.85 11.58
C ALA A 130 -1.36 2.60 12.54
N LEU A 131 -0.44 1.69 12.18
CA LEU A 131 0.67 1.23 13.03
C LEU A 131 1.99 1.97 12.80
N ALA A 132 2.28 2.36 11.56
CA ALA A 132 3.55 2.96 11.16
C ALA A 132 3.51 4.49 11.26
N ASN A 133 4.43 5.07 12.04
CA ASN A 133 4.57 6.53 12.09
C ASN A 133 5.22 7.06 10.78
N PRO A 134 4.54 7.91 10.00
CA PRO A 134 5.02 8.35 8.69
C PRO A 134 6.32 9.15 8.76
N LYS A 135 6.51 9.97 9.80
CA LYS A 135 7.75 10.74 10.00
C LYS A 135 8.94 9.84 10.31
N ARG A 136 8.73 8.79 11.11
CA ARG A 136 9.78 7.78 11.37
C ARG A 136 10.08 6.95 10.13
N ALA A 137 9.06 6.59 9.34
CA ALA A 137 9.25 5.86 8.10
C ALA A 137 10.16 6.62 7.11
N LEU A 138 9.92 7.93 6.94
CA LEU A 138 10.77 8.80 6.12
C LEU A 138 12.19 8.91 6.68
N ARG A 139 12.35 8.99 8.00
CA ARG A 139 13.69 9.01 8.63
C ARG A 139 14.46 7.71 8.46
N SER A 140 13.75 6.58 8.36
CA SER A 140 14.34 5.26 8.16
C SER A 140 14.67 4.92 6.71
N MET A 141 14.38 5.81 5.76
CA MET A 141 14.68 5.54 4.36
C MET A 141 16.19 5.41 4.11
N PRO A 142 16.60 4.57 3.14
CA PRO A 142 18.00 4.42 2.74
C PRO A 142 18.63 5.78 2.42
N ALA A 143 19.90 5.96 2.78
CA ALA A 143 20.59 7.23 2.52
C ALA A 143 20.65 7.58 1.02
N ALA A 144 20.57 6.59 0.13
CA ALA A 144 20.44 6.81 -1.32
C ALA A 144 19.19 7.64 -1.71
N LEU A 145 18.14 7.64 -0.87
CA LEU A 145 16.91 8.40 -1.07
C LEU A 145 16.87 9.68 -0.21
N TYR A 146 18.03 10.15 0.27
CA TYR A 146 18.10 11.30 1.17
C TYR A 146 17.44 12.55 0.57
N GLU A 147 17.72 12.88 -0.70
CA GLU A 147 17.16 14.05 -1.38
C GLU A 147 15.62 13.97 -1.45
N VAL A 148 15.09 12.81 -1.83
CA VAL A 148 13.64 12.55 -1.86
C VAL A 148 13.05 12.67 -0.45
N SER A 149 13.72 12.10 0.55
CA SER A 149 13.25 12.12 1.93
C SER A 149 13.20 13.54 2.49
N VAL A 150 14.23 14.37 2.23
CA VAL A 150 14.26 15.77 2.64
C VAL A 150 13.15 16.55 1.95
N ALA A 151 12.96 16.38 0.64
CA ALA A 151 11.88 17.04 -0.10
C ALA A 151 10.50 16.70 0.48
N VAL A 152 10.24 15.42 0.76
CA VAL A 152 8.96 14.98 1.36
C VAL A 152 8.80 15.52 2.78
N VAL A 153 9.85 15.50 3.61
CA VAL A 153 9.79 16.05 4.97
C VAL A 153 9.51 17.56 4.94
N VAL A 154 10.16 18.31 4.05
CA VAL A 154 9.91 19.74 3.84
C VAL A 154 8.47 19.98 3.37
N ALA A 155 7.97 19.18 2.42
CA ALA A 155 6.58 19.28 1.96
C ALA A 155 5.59 19.01 3.11
N LEU A 156 5.82 17.97 3.91
CA LEU A 156 4.95 17.63 5.05
C LEU A 156 4.96 18.68 6.16
N THR A 157 6.06 19.40 6.37
CA THR A 157 6.14 20.48 7.38
C THR A 157 5.58 21.80 6.87
N THR A 158 5.71 22.08 5.58
CA THR A 158 5.21 23.32 4.95
C THR A 158 3.74 23.24 4.57
N ALA A 159 3.20 22.05 4.25
CA ALA A 159 1.79 21.85 3.93
C ALA A 159 0.79 22.48 4.93
N PRO A 160 0.89 22.25 6.27
CA PRO A 160 -0.01 22.90 7.21
C PRO A 160 0.14 24.43 7.24
N GLN A 161 1.33 24.95 6.96
CA GLN A 161 1.58 26.39 6.88
C GLN A 161 0.89 26.99 5.66
N LEU A 162 0.99 26.34 4.49
CA LEU A 162 0.29 26.77 3.27
C LEU A 162 -1.23 26.77 3.46
N VAL A 163 -1.78 25.79 4.17
CA VAL A 163 -3.21 25.76 4.52
C VAL A 163 -3.58 26.94 5.42
N ALA A 164 -2.74 27.27 6.40
CA ALA A 164 -2.96 28.43 7.28
C ALA A 164 -2.91 29.75 6.49
N SER A 165 -1.91 29.93 5.63
CA SER A 165 -1.80 31.09 4.73
C SER A 165 -3.02 31.21 3.82
N ALA A 166 -3.45 30.11 3.19
CA ALA A 166 -4.65 30.10 2.35
C ALA A 166 -5.94 30.46 3.13
N LYS A 167 -6.06 30.00 4.38
CA LYS A 167 -7.18 30.39 5.27
C LYS A 167 -7.12 31.88 5.63
N ALA A 168 -5.93 32.41 5.91
CA ALA A 168 -5.74 33.84 6.22
C ALA A 168 -6.09 34.74 5.03
N VAL A 169 -5.60 34.41 3.82
CA VAL A 169 -5.96 35.12 2.58
C VAL A 169 -7.46 35.07 2.33
N ARG A 170 -8.08 33.89 2.48
CA ARG A 170 -9.54 33.74 2.35
C ARG A 170 -10.31 34.62 3.34
N LYS A 171 -9.85 34.71 4.59
CA LYS A 171 -10.46 35.56 5.62
C LYS A 171 -10.32 37.05 5.29
N ALA A 172 -9.13 37.49 4.88
CA ALA A 172 -8.87 38.88 4.49
C ALA A 172 -9.77 39.32 3.32
N ARG A 173 -9.96 38.46 2.30
CA ARG A 173 -10.88 38.77 1.20
C ARG A 173 -12.33 38.91 1.65
N ARG A 174 -12.80 38.01 2.53
CA ARG A 174 -14.15 38.10 3.09
C ARG A 174 -14.38 39.42 3.83
N LEU A 175 -13.38 39.90 4.56
CA LEU A 175 -13.43 41.20 5.24
C LEU A 175 -13.41 42.40 4.28
N ARG A 176 -12.80 42.25 3.10
CA ARG A 176 -12.79 43.28 2.03
C ARG A 176 -14.06 43.27 1.18
N GLY A 177 -15.08 42.46 1.51
CA GLY A 177 -16.32 42.37 0.73
C GLY A 177 -16.15 41.72 -0.64
N ASP A 178 -15.05 41.01 -0.87
CA ASP A 178 -14.73 40.45 -2.18
C ASP A 178 -15.63 39.23 -2.47
N GLY A 179 -16.66 39.46 -3.30
CA GLY A 179 -17.68 38.48 -3.68
C GLY A 179 -17.32 37.62 -4.89
N ALA A 180 -16.09 37.72 -5.42
CA ALA A 180 -15.67 36.97 -6.59
C ALA A 180 -15.88 35.46 -6.41
N ARG A 181 -16.55 34.82 -7.38
CA ARG A 181 -16.77 33.36 -7.45
C ARG A 181 -16.09 32.77 -8.68
N GLY A 182 -15.77 31.48 -8.63
CA GLY A 182 -15.19 30.74 -9.75
C GLY A 182 -13.69 31.02 -9.99
N TRP A 183 -13.25 30.93 -11.24
CA TRP A 183 -11.83 30.93 -11.64
C TRP A 183 -11.06 32.20 -11.24
N ARG A 184 -11.72 33.38 -11.33
CA ARG A 184 -11.11 34.65 -10.89
C ARG A 184 -10.81 34.64 -9.39
N ALA A 185 -11.73 34.12 -8.58
CA ALA A 185 -11.55 34.01 -7.13
C ALA A 185 -10.44 33.02 -6.73
N LEU A 186 -10.22 32.00 -7.56
CA LEU A 186 -9.11 31.06 -7.40
C LEU A 186 -7.78 31.75 -7.71
N ARG A 187 -7.64 32.44 -8.85
CA ARG A 187 -6.42 33.18 -9.19
C ARG A 187 -6.04 34.21 -8.11
N THR A 188 -7.01 34.97 -7.61
CA THR A 188 -6.78 35.95 -6.53
C THR A 188 -6.44 35.29 -5.19
N LEU A 189 -6.81 34.02 -4.96
CA LEU A 189 -6.32 33.24 -3.81
C LEU A 189 -4.90 32.72 -4.04
N LEU A 190 -4.64 32.23 -5.26
CA LEU A 190 -3.46 31.45 -5.59
C LEU A 190 -2.20 32.32 -5.61
N VAL A 191 -2.28 33.52 -6.21
CA VAL A 191 -1.12 34.40 -6.37
C VAL A 191 -0.48 34.75 -5.01
N PRO A 192 -1.22 35.26 -3.99
CA PRO A 192 -0.61 35.57 -2.69
C PRO A 192 -0.07 34.33 -1.95
N VAL A 193 -0.71 33.18 -2.13
CA VAL A 193 -0.27 31.93 -1.49
C VAL A 193 1.00 31.40 -2.15
N LEU A 194 1.12 31.52 -3.48
CA LEU A 194 2.33 31.16 -4.21
C LEU A 194 3.49 32.11 -3.89
N GLU A 195 3.21 33.41 -3.74
CA GLU A 195 4.20 34.41 -3.31
C GLU A 195 4.73 34.08 -1.90
N ASP A 196 3.85 33.89 -0.90
CA ASP A 196 4.25 33.46 0.46
C ASP A 196 5.00 32.10 0.44
N ALA A 197 4.60 31.18 -0.44
CA ALA A 197 5.31 29.91 -0.59
C ALA A 197 6.71 30.08 -1.19
N LEU A 198 6.87 30.96 -2.19
CA LEU A 198 8.15 31.24 -2.83
C LEU A 198 9.11 31.91 -1.84
N ASP A 199 8.68 32.94 -1.12
CA ASP A 199 9.48 33.62 -0.11
C ASP A 199 9.96 32.64 0.98
N ARG A 200 9.06 31.80 1.49
CA ARG A 200 9.41 30.74 2.46
C ARG A 200 10.38 29.72 1.88
N SER A 201 10.20 29.33 0.62
CA SER A 201 11.10 28.37 -0.04
C SER A 201 12.51 28.95 -0.18
N LEU A 202 12.64 30.23 -0.53
CA LEU A 202 13.92 30.95 -0.63
C LEU A 202 14.59 31.08 0.73
N ALA A 203 13.84 31.48 1.76
CA ALA A 203 14.35 31.57 3.13
C ALA A 203 14.82 30.20 3.67
N LEU A 204 14.04 29.14 3.40
CA LEU A 204 14.42 27.78 3.77
C LEU A 204 15.67 27.31 3.01
N ALA A 205 15.76 27.59 1.71
CA ALA A 205 16.93 27.25 0.91
C ALA A 205 18.20 27.93 1.43
N ALA A 206 18.14 29.23 1.74
CA ALA A 206 19.26 29.97 2.33
C ALA A 206 19.67 29.41 3.72
N ALA A 207 18.69 29.06 4.55
CA ALA A 207 18.93 28.42 5.85
C ALA A 207 19.51 27.01 5.72
N MET A 208 19.15 26.26 4.68
CA MET A 208 19.70 24.94 4.38
C MET A 208 21.14 25.04 3.88
N ASP A 209 21.44 25.97 2.98
CA ASP A 209 22.77 26.19 2.42
C ASP A 209 23.79 26.61 3.51
N SER A 210 23.41 27.55 4.39
CA SER A 210 24.24 27.96 5.54
C SER A 210 24.53 26.82 6.53
N ARG A 211 23.65 25.83 6.63
CA ARG A 211 23.85 24.60 7.43
C ARG A 211 24.62 23.51 6.68
N GLY A 212 25.03 23.76 5.44
CA GLY A 212 25.80 22.83 4.61
C GLY A 212 24.98 21.70 3.98
N TYR A 213 23.66 21.85 3.87
CA TYR A 213 22.83 20.91 3.08
C TYR A 213 23.23 20.97 1.59
N GLY A 214 23.09 19.84 0.88
CA GLY A 214 23.43 19.76 -0.55
C GLY A 214 24.91 19.43 -0.85
N ARG A 215 25.78 19.37 0.17
CA ARG A 215 27.15 18.86 0.02
C ARG A 215 27.13 17.35 -0.22
N THR A 216 27.26 16.92 -1.47
CA THR A 216 27.46 15.51 -1.84
C THR A 216 28.93 15.14 -1.74
N ALA A 217 29.25 13.95 -1.25
CA ALA A 217 30.61 13.44 -1.35
C ALA A 217 30.99 13.25 -2.83
N SER A 218 32.22 13.62 -3.20
CA SER A 218 32.74 13.42 -4.56
C SER A 218 32.91 11.92 -4.84
N VAL A 219 31.90 11.31 -5.46
CA VAL A 219 31.93 9.88 -5.81
C VAL A 219 32.36 9.70 -7.28
N PRO A 220 33.29 8.78 -7.58
CA PRO A 220 33.74 8.53 -8.95
C PRO A 220 32.59 8.24 -9.92
N ALA A 221 32.73 8.71 -11.17
CA ALA A 221 31.71 8.50 -12.21
C ALA A 221 31.40 7.01 -12.46
N GLY A 222 32.38 6.13 -12.31
CA GLY A 222 32.20 4.67 -12.43
C GLY A 222 31.27 4.11 -11.35
N THR A 223 31.50 4.48 -10.08
CA THR A 223 30.59 4.11 -8.98
C THR A 223 29.19 4.69 -9.20
N ARG A 224 29.09 5.88 -9.82
CA ARG A 224 27.81 6.48 -10.15
C ARG A 224 27.00 5.63 -11.13
N ARG A 225 27.63 5.25 -12.24
CA ARG A 225 27.02 4.40 -13.28
C ARG A 225 26.69 3.01 -12.73
N LEU A 226 27.59 2.41 -11.94
CA LEU A 226 27.35 1.11 -11.30
C LEU A 226 26.16 1.15 -10.35
N THR A 227 26.03 2.21 -9.56
CA THR A 227 24.86 2.39 -8.67
C THR A 227 23.57 2.42 -9.49
N SER A 228 23.51 3.23 -10.55
CA SER A 228 22.34 3.32 -11.42
C SER A 228 22.02 1.99 -12.10
N ALA A 229 23.04 1.28 -12.61
CA ALA A 229 22.89 -0.03 -13.22
C ALA A 229 22.36 -1.07 -12.24
N LEU A 230 22.90 -1.13 -11.02
CA LEU A 230 22.45 -2.05 -9.97
C LEU A 230 21.01 -1.78 -9.53
N VAL A 231 20.63 -0.50 -9.38
CA VAL A 231 19.26 -0.13 -9.02
C VAL A 231 18.28 -0.47 -10.15
N LEU A 232 18.62 -0.15 -11.40
CA LEU A 232 17.78 -0.48 -12.56
C LEU A 232 17.66 -1.99 -12.77
N ALA A 233 18.78 -2.72 -12.73
CA ALA A 233 18.79 -4.17 -12.87
C ALA A 233 18.03 -4.85 -11.71
N GLY A 234 18.19 -4.34 -10.48
CA GLY A 234 17.43 -4.81 -9.32
C GLY A 234 15.93 -4.58 -9.45
N LEU A 235 15.53 -3.40 -9.94
CA LEU A 235 14.12 -3.08 -10.20
C LEU A 235 13.52 -3.97 -11.28
N ILE A 236 14.24 -4.16 -12.40
CA ILE A 236 13.81 -5.07 -13.47
C ILE A 236 13.68 -6.50 -12.94
N GLY A 237 14.68 -7.00 -12.19
CA GLY A 237 14.64 -8.33 -11.59
C GLY A 237 13.47 -8.51 -10.62
N LEU A 238 13.15 -7.50 -9.81
CA LEU A 238 11.97 -7.50 -8.93
C LEU A 238 10.66 -7.51 -9.73
N CYS A 239 10.54 -6.69 -10.78
CA CYS A 239 9.35 -6.66 -11.64
C CYS A 239 9.12 -8.01 -12.33
N VAL A 240 10.16 -8.59 -12.93
CA VAL A 240 10.06 -9.89 -13.60
C VAL A 240 9.81 -11.01 -12.58
N GLY A 241 10.45 -10.96 -11.41
CA GLY A 241 10.20 -11.93 -10.33
C GLY A 241 8.78 -11.88 -9.79
N ILE A 242 8.21 -10.69 -9.56
CA ILE A 242 6.82 -10.52 -9.14
C ILE A 242 5.87 -11.02 -10.23
N TYR A 243 6.13 -10.65 -11.49
CA TYR A 243 5.33 -11.11 -12.63
C TYR A 243 5.34 -12.63 -12.73
N GLY A 244 6.51 -13.27 -12.67
CA GLY A 244 6.62 -14.73 -12.72
C GLY A 244 5.89 -15.41 -11.56
N LEU A 245 5.83 -14.77 -10.39
CA LEU A 245 5.09 -15.29 -9.25
C LEU A 245 3.58 -15.23 -9.51
N LEU A 246 3.10 -14.21 -10.21
CA LEU A 246 1.68 -14.00 -10.55
C LEU A 246 1.23 -14.88 -11.73
N ASP A 247 2.07 -15.05 -12.74
CA ASP A 247 1.80 -15.82 -13.95
C ASP A 247 1.75 -17.33 -13.67
N GLY A 248 2.60 -17.81 -12.77
CA GLY A 248 2.59 -19.21 -12.31
C GLY A 248 3.04 -20.26 -13.34
N GLN A 249 3.36 -19.85 -14.58
CA GLN A 249 3.83 -20.75 -15.64
C GLN A 249 5.33 -21.08 -15.51
N ALA A 250 6.12 -20.17 -14.93
CA ALA A 250 7.55 -20.35 -14.77
C ALA A 250 7.89 -21.24 -13.57
N SER A 251 9.01 -21.98 -13.65
CA SER A 251 9.53 -22.79 -12.54
C SER A 251 9.67 -21.95 -11.26
N PRO A 252 9.09 -22.37 -10.12
CA PRO A 252 9.13 -21.61 -8.88
C PRO A 252 10.56 -21.24 -8.47
N TYR A 253 11.52 -22.15 -8.64
CA TYR A 253 12.92 -21.91 -8.31
C TYR A 253 13.55 -20.77 -9.10
N VAL A 254 13.21 -20.68 -10.40
CA VAL A 254 13.72 -19.61 -11.28
C VAL A 254 13.10 -18.27 -10.89
N THR A 255 11.78 -18.24 -10.67
CA THR A 255 11.06 -17.04 -10.25
C THR A 255 11.56 -16.50 -8.91
N PHE A 256 11.69 -17.37 -7.89
CA PHE A 256 12.23 -16.99 -6.58
C PHE A 256 13.69 -16.58 -6.66
N GLY A 257 14.52 -17.30 -7.42
CA GLY A 257 15.91 -16.94 -7.66
C GLY A 257 16.06 -15.55 -8.28
N LEU A 258 15.23 -15.23 -9.27
CA LEU A 258 15.22 -13.92 -9.93
C LEU A 258 14.73 -12.81 -8.99
N LEU A 259 13.70 -13.08 -8.19
CA LEU A 259 13.22 -12.13 -7.17
C LEU A 259 14.31 -11.81 -6.13
N LEU A 260 14.99 -12.85 -5.63
CA LEU A 260 16.09 -12.71 -4.66
C LEU A 260 17.31 -12.01 -5.27
N ALA A 261 17.67 -12.34 -6.51
CA ALA A 261 18.73 -11.67 -7.24
C ALA A 261 18.40 -10.19 -7.47
N GLY A 262 17.16 -9.89 -7.91
CA GLY A 262 16.67 -8.52 -8.08
C GLY A 262 16.69 -7.72 -6.77
N ALA A 263 16.21 -8.31 -5.67
CA ALA A 263 16.29 -7.71 -4.34
C ALA A 263 17.75 -7.47 -3.91
N GLY A 264 18.64 -8.44 -4.13
CA GLY A 264 20.06 -8.33 -3.82
C GLY A 264 20.75 -7.21 -4.59
N LEU A 265 20.50 -7.10 -5.90
CA LEU A 265 21.02 -6.03 -6.76
C LEU A 265 20.48 -4.65 -6.33
N ALA A 266 19.19 -4.55 -6.01
CA ALA A 266 18.59 -3.31 -5.53
C ALA A 266 19.20 -2.87 -4.18
N ILE A 267 19.36 -3.80 -3.23
CA ILE A 267 20.00 -3.54 -1.93
C ILE A 267 21.45 -3.13 -2.12
N ALA A 268 22.21 -3.82 -2.98
CA ALA A 268 23.60 -3.49 -3.28
C ALA A 268 23.71 -2.08 -3.90
N GLY A 269 22.84 -1.76 -4.86
CA GLY A 269 22.72 -0.42 -5.45
C GLY A 269 22.43 0.65 -4.40
N LEU A 270 21.46 0.43 -3.52
CA LEU A 270 21.12 1.36 -2.43
C LEU A 270 22.27 1.53 -1.42
N ARG A 271 22.98 0.46 -1.06
CA ARG A 271 24.14 0.50 -0.15
C ARG A 271 25.32 1.26 -0.77
N LEU A 272 25.57 1.08 -2.06
CA LEU A 272 26.60 1.84 -2.77
C LEU A 272 26.22 3.31 -2.93
N GLY A 273 24.95 3.59 -3.23
CA GLY A 273 24.40 4.95 -3.28
C GLY A 273 24.47 5.67 -1.94
N ALA A 274 24.29 4.95 -0.83
CA ALA A 274 24.37 5.51 0.52
C ALA A 274 25.74 6.12 0.86
N LYS A 275 26.82 5.67 0.22
CA LYS A 275 28.17 6.22 0.42
C LYS A 275 28.32 7.69 -0.05
N ARG A 276 27.36 8.20 -0.84
CA ARG A 276 27.37 9.58 -1.35
C ARG A 276 26.96 10.64 -0.32
N VAL A 277 26.27 10.21 0.74
CA VAL A 277 25.67 11.12 1.72
C VAL A 277 26.54 11.09 2.99
N PRO A 278 27.46 12.06 3.17
CA PRO A 278 28.25 12.14 4.38
C PRO A 278 27.33 12.44 5.58
N ARG A 279 27.52 11.72 6.69
CA ARG A 279 26.78 11.94 7.94
C ARG A 279 27.76 12.21 9.07
N THR A 280 27.63 13.37 9.72
CA THR A 280 28.50 13.78 10.84
C THR A 280 27.99 13.29 12.20
N ARG A 281 26.67 13.28 12.41
CA ARG A 281 26.01 12.63 13.56
C ARG A 281 24.72 11.94 13.12
N TYR A 282 24.78 10.62 12.96
CA TYR A 282 23.62 9.79 12.69
C TYR A 282 23.29 8.95 13.93
N ARG A 283 22.08 9.13 14.48
CA ARG A 283 21.51 8.19 15.45
C ARG A 283 20.58 7.25 14.69
N PRO A 284 21.02 6.03 14.32
CA PRO A 284 20.15 5.04 13.69
C PRO A 284 19.01 4.65 14.63
N ASP A 285 17.86 4.34 14.05
CA ASP A 285 16.83 3.57 14.74
C ASP A 285 17.24 2.09 14.60
N PRO A 286 17.72 1.42 15.67
CA PRO A 286 18.28 0.08 15.55
C PRO A 286 17.17 -0.93 15.28
N TRP A 287 17.41 -1.83 14.32
CA TRP A 287 16.56 -3.01 14.12
C TRP A 287 16.83 -3.98 15.27
N ARG A 288 15.82 -4.25 16.11
CA ARG A 288 15.93 -5.16 17.25
C ARG A 288 15.28 -6.50 16.90
N TRP A 289 15.34 -7.45 17.81
CA TRP A 289 14.78 -8.78 17.58
C TRP A 289 13.26 -8.74 17.41
N GLN A 290 12.57 -7.80 18.08
CA GLN A 290 11.12 -7.65 17.99
C GLN A 290 10.67 -7.32 16.55
N GLU A 291 11.40 -6.46 15.85
CA GLU A 291 11.15 -6.14 14.45
C GLU A 291 11.29 -7.37 13.54
N SER A 292 12.30 -8.21 13.80
CA SER A 292 12.49 -9.47 13.07
C SER A 292 11.34 -10.44 13.30
N VAL A 293 10.80 -10.51 14.51
CA VAL A 293 9.64 -11.39 14.80
C VAL A 293 8.38 -10.87 14.12
N VAL A 294 8.14 -9.56 14.13
CA VAL A 294 7.02 -8.96 13.39
C VAL A 294 7.15 -9.27 11.89
N ALA A 295 8.30 -8.97 11.28
CA ALA A 295 8.51 -9.25 9.86
C ALA A 295 8.43 -10.76 9.54
N GLY A 296 9.04 -11.61 10.38
CA GLY A 296 9.03 -13.05 10.25
C GLY A 296 7.63 -13.67 10.36
N SER A 297 6.78 -13.13 11.24
CA SER A 297 5.40 -13.60 11.39
C SER A 297 4.56 -13.36 10.13
N GLY A 298 4.72 -12.21 9.47
CA GLY A 298 4.12 -11.93 8.17
C GLY A 298 4.70 -12.81 7.08
N ALA A 299 6.01 -13.07 7.12
CA ALA A 299 6.68 -13.94 6.15
C ALA A 299 6.20 -15.39 6.23
N ILE A 300 5.93 -15.90 7.43
CA ILE A 300 5.35 -17.23 7.65
C ILE A 300 3.93 -17.29 7.06
N ALA A 301 3.10 -16.27 7.28
CA ALA A 301 1.77 -16.20 6.69
C ALA A 301 1.82 -16.23 5.15
N ALA A 302 2.67 -15.39 4.55
CA ALA A 302 2.88 -15.35 3.11
C ALA A 302 3.42 -16.69 2.57
N ALA A 303 4.45 -17.24 3.20
CA ALA A 303 5.07 -18.51 2.80
C ALA A 303 4.07 -19.68 2.87
N ALA A 304 3.27 -19.76 3.93
CA ALA A 304 2.24 -20.80 4.07
C ALA A 304 1.21 -20.73 2.93
N THR A 305 0.71 -19.52 2.61
CA THR A 305 -0.22 -19.34 1.47
C THR A 305 0.41 -19.64 0.12
N VAL A 306 1.64 -19.17 -0.13
CA VAL A 306 2.33 -19.37 -1.40
C VAL A 306 2.71 -20.84 -1.58
N PHE A 307 3.11 -21.53 -0.51
CA PHE A 307 3.41 -22.95 -0.53
C PHE A 307 2.18 -23.77 -0.93
N VAL A 308 1.02 -23.53 -0.30
CA VAL A 308 -0.23 -24.23 -0.66
C VAL A 308 -0.71 -23.87 -2.05
N SER A 309 -0.54 -22.60 -2.47
CA SER A 309 -0.83 -22.16 -3.83
C SER A 309 0.04 -22.88 -4.86
N ALA A 310 1.32 -23.11 -4.56
CA ALA A 310 2.27 -23.77 -5.45
C ALA A 310 2.10 -25.30 -5.47
N SER A 311 1.67 -25.92 -4.37
CA SER A 311 1.41 -27.35 -4.31
C SER A 311 0.06 -27.76 -4.92
N GLY A 312 -0.67 -26.83 -5.53
CA GLY A 312 -2.01 -27.07 -6.08
C GLY A 312 -3.05 -27.38 -4.99
N GLY A 313 -2.83 -26.93 -3.76
CA GLY A 313 -3.73 -27.21 -2.65
C GLY A 313 -5.13 -26.65 -2.90
N SER A 314 -6.14 -27.50 -2.69
CA SER A 314 -7.54 -27.13 -2.83
C SER A 314 -7.97 -26.12 -1.76
N GLY A 315 -8.96 -25.28 -2.10
CA GLY A 315 -9.60 -24.36 -1.16
C GLY A 315 -9.01 -22.95 -1.06
N LEU A 316 -7.94 -22.61 -1.78
CA LEU A 316 -7.45 -21.22 -1.85
C LEU A 316 -8.25 -20.36 -2.82
N VAL A 317 -8.61 -20.92 -3.98
CA VAL A 317 -9.45 -20.28 -4.99
C VAL A 317 -10.81 -20.97 -4.96
N MET A 318 -11.85 -20.21 -4.68
CA MET A 318 -13.22 -20.72 -4.70
C MET A 318 -13.69 -20.92 -6.13
N SER A 319 -14.18 -22.11 -6.46
CA SER A 319 -15.06 -22.28 -7.62
C SER A 319 -16.44 -21.77 -7.26
N VAL A 320 -17.04 -21.03 -8.19
CA VAL A 320 -18.42 -20.55 -8.08
C VAL A 320 -19.37 -21.34 -9.00
N VAL A 321 -18.83 -22.19 -9.88
CA VAL A 321 -19.60 -23.06 -10.78
C VAL A 321 -18.98 -24.46 -10.72
N PRO A 322 -19.56 -25.42 -9.97
CA PRO A 322 -20.72 -25.29 -9.07
C PRO A 322 -20.42 -24.51 -7.78
N ILE A 323 -21.46 -24.13 -7.03
CA ILE A 323 -21.30 -23.48 -5.71
C ILE A 323 -20.75 -24.49 -4.71
N GLU A 324 -19.55 -24.22 -4.21
CA GLU A 324 -18.91 -25.01 -3.16
C GLU A 324 -18.95 -24.29 -1.81
N VAL A 325 -19.12 -25.07 -0.73
CA VAL A 325 -19.02 -24.54 0.64
C VAL A 325 -17.55 -24.22 0.93
N PRO A 326 -17.23 -22.99 1.38
CA PRO A 326 -15.84 -22.63 1.66
C PRO A 326 -15.31 -23.45 2.85
N THR A 327 -14.26 -24.21 2.60
CA THR A 327 -13.49 -24.92 3.65
C THR A 327 -12.35 -24.03 4.12
N LEU A 328 -11.91 -24.17 5.37
CA LEU A 328 -10.79 -23.40 5.88
C LEU A 328 -9.47 -24.17 5.65
N PRO A 329 -8.57 -23.71 4.77
CA PRO A 329 -7.30 -24.38 4.57
C PRO A 329 -6.41 -24.17 5.81
N LEU A 330 -6.14 -25.26 6.53
CA LEU A 330 -5.49 -25.22 7.85
C LEU A 330 -4.09 -24.62 7.82
N ILE A 331 -3.27 -24.95 6.81
CA ILE A 331 -1.88 -24.47 6.72
C ILE A 331 -1.84 -22.93 6.55
N PRO A 332 -2.53 -22.32 5.57
CA PRO A 332 -2.67 -20.88 5.47
C PRO A 332 -3.28 -20.23 6.71
N ALA A 333 -4.32 -20.84 7.30
CA ALA A 333 -4.98 -20.30 8.47
C ALA A 333 -4.02 -20.23 9.68
N LEU A 334 -3.26 -21.29 9.95
CA LEU A 334 -2.23 -21.30 10.98
C LEU A 334 -1.12 -20.27 10.68
N GLY A 335 -0.68 -20.16 9.42
CA GLY A 335 0.29 -19.14 9.01
C GLY A 335 -0.20 -17.71 9.29
N VAL A 336 -1.46 -17.41 8.96
CA VAL A 336 -2.09 -16.10 9.26
C VAL A 336 -2.24 -15.89 10.76
N LEU A 337 -2.54 -16.93 11.55
CA LEU A 337 -2.58 -16.81 13.01
C LEU A 337 -1.21 -16.51 13.62
N VAL A 338 -0.12 -17.04 13.07
CA VAL A 338 1.24 -16.67 13.48
C VAL A 338 1.49 -15.17 13.33
N ALA A 339 0.83 -14.50 12.37
CA ALA A 339 0.92 -13.05 12.18
C ALA A 339 0.34 -12.23 13.36
N LEU A 340 -0.28 -12.86 14.36
CA LEU A 340 -0.65 -12.25 15.66
C LEU A 340 0.55 -12.09 16.61
N ALA A 341 1.73 -12.64 16.29
CA ALA A 341 2.96 -12.51 17.09
C ALA A 341 3.30 -11.08 17.56
N PRO A 342 3.04 -10.00 16.80
CA PRO A 342 3.28 -8.63 17.27
C PRO A 342 2.57 -8.29 18.59
N ILE A 343 1.42 -8.90 18.87
CA ILE A 343 0.67 -8.70 20.12
C ILE A 343 1.43 -9.29 21.30
N ALA A 344 2.02 -10.48 21.14
CA ALA A 344 2.80 -11.15 22.19
C ALA A 344 4.15 -10.45 22.44
N VAL A 345 4.75 -9.89 21.39
CA VAL A 345 6.04 -9.19 21.48
C VAL A 345 5.90 -7.77 22.03
N ARG A 346 4.68 -7.21 22.05
CA ARG A 346 4.37 -5.94 22.72
C ARG A 346 4.49 -6.15 24.24
N THR A 347 5.71 -6.03 24.78
CA THR A 347 5.92 -5.94 26.23
C THR A 347 5.12 -4.76 26.77
N ARG A 348 4.36 -4.99 27.85
CA ARG A 348 3.62 -3.94 28.59
C ARG A 348 4.56 -2.80 28.97
#